data_AF-A0A2V9RI45-F1
#
_entry.id   AF-A0A2V9RI45-F1
#
_cell.length_a   1.000
_cell.length_b   1.000
_cell.length_c   1.000
_cell.angle_alpha   90.00
_cell.angle_beta   90.00
_cell.angle_gamma   90.00
#
_symmetry.space_group_name_H-M   'P 1'
#
loop_
_entity.id
_entity.type
_entity.pdbx_description
1 polymer ?
#
loop_
_entity_poly.entity_id
_entity_poly.type
_entity_poly.pdbx_seq_one_letter_code
_entity_poly.pdbx_strand_id
1 'polypeptide(L)'
;MLGNDITSNSWPKCGEIDIMENIGKEPGTVHGSLHGPSTTGRTSDATARLSRPAGQNFADDFHLYAVEWERGTVRFYLDSNLYATFTQSQWPAGGTWVFDHPFFIILNVAVGGDWPGSPDNTTVFPQQMLVDYVRAYTKQ
;
A
#
# COMPACT_ATOMS: atom_id res chain seq x y z
N MET A 1 4.23 4.34 0.78
CA MET A 1 4.91 5.41 1.57
C MET A 1 6.16 4.82 2.18
N LEU A 2 7.25 5.58 2.33
CA LEU A 2 8.49 5.06 2.93
C LEU A 2 8.92 5.91 4.13
N GLY A 3 9.57 5.27 5.10
CA GLY A 3 10.19 5.97 6.23
C GLY A 3 11.22 6.99 5.75
N ASN A 4 11.21 8.17 6.36
CA ASN A 4 12.09 9.28 5.96
C ASN A 4 13.58 9.03 6.27
N ASP A 5 13.88 7.95 6.98
CA ASP A 5 15.20 7.50 7.40
C ASP A 5 15.79 6.46 6.44
N ILE A 6 15.19 6.21 5.27
CA ILE A 6 15.61 5.20 4.28
C ILE A 6 17.11 5.24 3.91
N THR A 7 17.76 6.40 3.94
CA THR A 7 19.19 6.51 3.64
C THR A 7 20.10 6.01 4.77
N SER A 8 19.62 6.03 6.02
CA SER A 8 20.33 5.53 7.20
C SER A 8 19.85 4.14 7.64
N ASN A 9 18.57 3.85 7.42
CA ASN A 9 17.89 2.59 7.71
C ASN A 9 17.29 2.07 6.40
N SER A 10 18.11 1.42 5.58
CA SER A 10 17.68 0.91 4.28
C SER A 10 16.44 0.04 4.36
N TRP A 11 15.66 0.00 3.27
CA TRP A 11 14.53 -0.89 3.14
C TRP A 11 14.92 -2.36 3.46
N PRO A 12 14.08 -3.12 4.20
CA PRO A 12 12.76 -2.74 4.72
C PRO A 12 12.79 -2.11 6.13
N LYS A 13 13.96 -1.75 6.68
CA LYS A 13 14.09 -1.25 8.06
C LYS A 13 13.42 0.12 8.26
N CYS A 14 13.41 0.97 7.24
CA CYS A 14 12.67 2.25 7.27
C CYS A 14 11.15 2.06 7.32
N GLY A 15 10.63 0.87 7.03
CA GLY A 15 9.22 0.61 6.89
C GLY A 15 8.62 1.13 5.58
N GLU A 16 7.51 0.50 5.19
CA GLU A 16 6.70 0.87 4.03
C GLU A 16 5.21 0.71 4.34
N ILE A 17 4.40 1.69 3.93
CA ILE A 17 2.94 1.66 4.04
C ILE A 17 2.34 1.91 2.66
N ASP A 18 1.80 0.87 2.04
CA ASP A 18 1.22 0.94 0.70
C ASP A 18 -0.27 1.16 0.80
N ILE A 19 -0.66 2.43 0.76
CA ILE A 19 -2.05 2.88 0.88
C ILE A 19 -2.93 2.21 -0.19
N MET A 20 -2.40 2.05 -1.40
CA MET A 20 -3.06 1.38 -2.51
C MET A 20 -2.01 0.86 -3.49
N GLU A 21 -2.10 -0.43 -3.79
CA GLU A 21 -1.53 -1.03 -4.99
C GLU A 21 -2.65 -1.69 -5.81
N ASN A 22 -2.58 -1.57 -7.14
CA ASN A 22 -3.48 -2.25 -8.07
C ASN A 22 -2.66 -2.88 -9.18
N ILE A 23 -3.03 -4.11 -9.58
CA ILE A 23 -2.45 -4.77 -10.74
C ILE A 23 -3.44 -4.65 -11.90
N GLY A 24 -2.99 -4.19 -13.07
CA GLY A 24 -3.86 -3.99 -14.23
C GLY A 24 -4.60 -5.24 -14.73
N LYS A 25 -4.09 -6.44 -14.44
CA LYS A 25 -4.78 -7.73 -14.75
C LYS A 25 -5.86 -8.10 -13.73
N GLU A 26 -5.90 -7.43 -12.59
CA GLU A 26 -6.88 -7.57 -11.52
C GLU A 26 -7.54 -6.20 -11.23
N PRO A 27 -8.18 -5.56 -12.23
CA PRO A 27 -8.56 -4.15 -12.17
C PRO A 27 -9.64 -3.84 -11.11
N GLY A 28 -10.34 -4.86 -10.61
CA GLY A 28 -11.32 -4.76 -9.53
C GLY A 28 -10.76 -5.02 -8.13
N THR A 29 -9.45 -5.22 -7.96
CA THR A 29 -8.82 -5.55 -6.67
C THR A 29 -7.72 -4.56 -6.31
N VAL A 30 -7.72 -4.09 -5.06
CA VAL A 30 -6.64 -3.28 -4.50
C VAL A 30 -6.02 -3.97 -3.30
N HIS A 31 -4.75 -3.67 -3.07
CA HIS A 31 -3.95 -4.21 -1.99
C HIS A 31 -3.50 -3.06 -1.08
N GLY A 32 -3.65 -3.25 0.23
CA GLY A 32 -3.04 -2.41 1.25
C GLY A 32 -2.01 -3.24 2.00
N SER A 33 -0.76 -2.77 2.02
CA SER A 33 0.37 -3.53 2.55
C SER A 33 1.17 -2.73 3.57
N LEU A 34 1.77 -3.45 4.52
CA LEU A 34 2.81 -2.99 5.40
C LEU A 34 4.05 -3.86 5.19
N HIS A 35 5.20 -3.25 4.95
CA HIS A 35 6.49 -3.95 4.92
C HIS A 35 7.40 -3.45 6.02
N GLY A 36 8.01 -4.39 6.74
CA GLY A 36 8.97 -4.11 7.80
C GLY A 36 10.14 -5.10 7.82
N PRO A 37 11.13 -4.88 8.70
CA PRO A 37 12.26 -5.79 8.85
C PRO A 37 11.85 -7.13 9.44
N SER A 38 12.49 -8.20 8.97
CA SER A 38 12.33 -9.57 9.44
C SER A 38 13.67 -10.19 9.81
N THR A 39 13.67 -11.04 10.83
CA THR A 39 14.82 -11.90 11.19
C THR A 39 14.80 -13.26 10.50
N THR A 40 13.69 -13.62 9.85
CA THR A 40 13.46 -14.95 9.25
C THR A 40 13.26 -14.92 7.73
N GLY A 41 13.17 -13.75 7.12
CA GLY A 41 12.94 -13.57 5.69
C GLY A 41 13.42 -12.22 5.17
N ARG A 42 13.17 -11.94 3.88
CA ARG A 42 13.53 -10.66 3.25
C ARG A 42 12.79 -9.48 3.90
N THR A 43 11.52 -9.70 4.21
CA THR A 43 10.59 -8.74 4.78
C THR A 43 9.67 -9.44 5.79
N SER A 44 9.07 -8.64 6.67
CA SER A 44 7.90 -9.01 7.47
C SER A 44 6.73 -8.21 6.91
N ASP A 45 5.71 -8.91 6.41
CA ASP A 45 4.66 -8.31 5.62
C ASP A 45 3.28 -8.53 6.26
N ALA A 46 2.42 -7.53 6.16
CA ALA A 46 1.00 -7.65 6.42
C ALA A 46 0.24 -7.03 5.25
N THR A 47 -0.46 -7.87 4.47
CA THR A 47 -1.21 -7.43 3.29
C THR A 47 -2.66 -7.83 3.42
N ALA A 48 -3.55 -6.89 3.11
CA ALA A 48 -4.97 -7.12 2.93
C ALA A 48 -5.37 -6.71 1.51
N ARG A 49 -6.44 -7.32 1.01
CA ARG A 49 -7.01 -6.98 -0.29
C ARG A 49 -8.50 -6.70 -0.17
N LEU A 50 -8.98 -5.83 -1.04
CA LEU A 50 -10.40 -5.58 -1.22
C LEU A 50 -10.73 -5.66 -2.71
N SER A 51 -11.75 -6.46 -3.03
CA SER A 51 -12.22 -6.64 -4.41
C SER A 51 -13.63 -6.10 -4.56
N ARG A 52 -13.88 -5.41 -5.67
CA ARG A 52 -15.22 -5.02 -6.09
C ARG A 52 -15.99 -6.23 -6.63
N PRO A 53 -17.33 -6.14 -6.73
CA PRO A 53 -18.12 -7.13 -7.47
C PRO A 53 -17.58 -7.34 -8.89
N ALA A 54 -17.79 -8.54 -9.42
CA ALA A 54 -17.31 -8.91 -10.75
C ALA A 54 -17.80 -7.91 -11.82
N GLY A 55 -16.88 -7.49 -12.69
CA GLY A 55 -17.14 -6.54 -13.77
C GLY A 55 -17.06 -5.07 -13.39
N GLN A 56 -16.75 -4.73 -12.13
CA GLN A 56 -16.47 -3.35 -11.72
C GLN A 56 -14.97 -3.14 -11.54
N ASN A 57 -14.43 -2.07 -12.13
CA ASN A 57 -13.01 -1.75 -12.05
C ASN A 57 -12.78 -0.47 -11.23
N PHE A 58 -11.60 -0.35 -10.65
CA PHE A 58 -11.17 0.88 -10.00
C PHE A 58 -10.77 1.99 -10.98
N ALA A 59 -10.53 1.64 -12.25
CA ALA A 59 -10.19 2.60 -13.29
C ALA A 59 -11.41 3.34 -13.87
N ASP A 60 -12.63 2.94 -13.52
CA ASP A 60 -13.86 3.49 -14.10
C ASP A 60 -14.30 4.82 -13.45
N ASP A 61 -13.85 5.13 -12.23
CA ASP A 61 -14.19 6.35 -11.48
C ASP A 61 -13.09 6.71 -10.45
N PHE A 62 -13.16 7.91 -9.86
CA PHE A 62 -12.33 8.27 -8.72
C PHE A 62 -12.78 7.55 -7.46
N HIS A 63 -11.79 7.12 -6.66
CA HIS A 63 -11.98 6.45 -5.39
C HIS A 63 -11.10 7.09 -4.31
N LEU A 64 -11.58 7.07 -3.06
CA LEU A 64 -10.81 7.56 -1.93
C LEU A 64 -10.08 6.39 -1.25
N TYR A 65 -8.76 6.34 -1.45
CA TYR A 65 -7.86 5.45 -0.72
C TYR A 65 -7.27 6.19 0.47
N ALA A 66 -7.38 5.61 1.66
CA ALA A 66 -6.89 6.27 2.87
C ALA A 66 -6.27 5.28 3.85
N VAL A 67 -5.30 5.80 4.62
CA VAL A 67 -4.82 5.16 5.84
C VAL A 67 -5.07 6.08 7.02
N GLU A 68 -5.57 5.53 8.11
CA GLU A 68 -5.45 6.16 9.43
C GLU A 68 -4.33 5.46 10.19
N TRP A 69 -3.39 6.26 10.66
CA TRP A 69 -2.18 5.76 11.28
C TRP A 69 -1.96 6.47 12.62
N GLU A 70 -1.85 5.65 13.66
CA GLU A 70 -1.50 6.08 15.01
C GLU A 70 -0.51 5.08 15.63
N ARG A 71 0.01 5.41 16.82
CA ARG A 71 1.02 4.56 17.47
C ARG A 71 0.51 3.13 17.63
N GLY A 72 1.18 2.18 16.97
CA GLY A 72 0.90 0.75 17.05
C GLY A 72 -0.31 0.27 16.26
N THR A 73 -0.95 1.11 15.43
CA THR A 73 -2.09 0.71 14.59
C THR A 73 -2.11 1.46 13.25
N VAL A 74 -2.34 0.71 12.17
CA VAL A 74 -2.62 1.25 10.83
C VAL A 74 -3.93 0.66 10.33
N ARG A 75 -4.85 1.51 9.88
CA ARG A 75 -6.16 1.14 9.33
C ARG A 75 -6.27 1.58 7.89
N PHE A 76 -6.73 0.69 7.01
CA PHE A 76 -6.88 0.97 5.59
C PHE A 76 -8.35 1.09 5.20
N TYR A 77 -8.62 2.09 4.36
CA TYR A 77 -9.95 2.46 3.93
C TYR A 77 -10.04 2.58 2.41
N LEU A 78 -11.18 2.15 1.86
CA LEU A 78 -11.61 2.47 0.50
C LEU A 78 -13.01 3.09 0.58
N ASP A 79 -13.18 4.30 0.03
CA ASP A 79 -14.46 5.01 0.00
C ASP A 79 -15.13 5.08 1.39
N SER A 80 -14.33 5.38 2.42
CA SER A 80 -14.71 5.40 3.84
C SER A 80 -15.00 4.03 4.48
N ASN A 81 -14.91 2.93 3.73
CA ASN A 81 -15.06 1.59 4.29
C ASN A 81 -13.72 1.07 4.81
N LEU A 82 -13.65 0.82 6.12
CA LEU A 82 -12.54 0.11 6.74
C LEU A 82 -12.48 -1.32 6.20
N TYR A 83 -11.37 -1.70 5.58
CA TYR A 83 -11.19 -3.07 5.08
C TYR A 83 -10.01 -3.81 5.73
N ALA A 84 -9.09 -3.10 6.40
CA ALA A 84 -8.01 -3.75 7.13
C ALA A 84 -7.59 -2.93 8.36
N THR A 85 -7.18 -3.64 9.40
CA THR A 85 -6.51 -3.07 10.58
C THR A 85 -5.32 -3.95 10.90
N PHE A 86 -4.13 -3.36 10.93
CA PHE A 86 -2.91 -4.00 11.39
C PHE A 86 -2.46 -3.35 12.70
N THR A 87 -2.08 -4.19 13.65
CA THR A 87 -1.65 -3.73 14.97
C THR A 87 -0.27 -4.28 15.30
N GLN A 88 0.49 -3.54 16.10
CA GLN A 88 1.81 -3.96 16.56
C GLN A 88 1.76 -5.28 17.33
N SER A 89 0.69 -5.54 18.09
CA SER A 89 0.52 -6.78 18.86
C SER A 89 0.24 -8.02 18.00
N GLN A 90 -0.20 -7.82 16.75
CA GLN A 90 -0.46 -8.88 15.78
C GLN A 90 0.61 -8.94 14.68
N TRP A 91 1.70 -8.16 14.84
CA TRP A 91 2.77 -8.12 13.85
C TRP A 91 3.41 -9.51 13.69
N PRO A 92 3.78 -9.94 12.47
CA PRO A 92 4.29 -11.28 12.25
C PRO A 92 5.51 -11.61 13.12
N ALA A 93 5.58 -12.84 13.60
CA ALA A 93 6.69 -13.31 14.43
C ALA A 93 8.04 -13.18 13.68
N GLY A 94 9.06 -12.69 14.38
CA GLY A 94 10.36 -12.36 13.77
C GLY A 94 10.40 -11.00 13.06
N GLY A 95 9.26 -10.32 12.92
CA GLY A 95 9.18 -8.95 12.43
C GLY A 95 9.38 -7.91 13.53
N THR A 96 9.85 -6.72 13.17
CA THR A 96 9.81 -5.54 14.06
C THR A 96 8.86 -4.49 13.50
N TRP A 97 8.00 -3.94 14.36
CA TRP A 97 7.12 -2.82 14.01
C TRP A 97 7.94 -1.53 13.90
N VAL A 98 7.89 -0.87 12.75
CA VAL A 98 8.69 0.33 12.41
C VAL A 98 7.82 1.46 11.85
N PHE A 99 6.55 1.53 12.25
CA PHE A 99 5.60 2.56 11.79
C PHE A 99 5.37 3.60 12.90
N ASP A 100 6.46 4.14 13.46
CA ASP A 100 6.44 5.07 14.60
C ASP A 100 7.41 6.25 14.47
N HIS A 101 7.90 6.51 13.26
CA HIS A 101 8.69 7.67 12.85
C HIS A 101 8.11 8.28 11.56
N PRO A 102 8.57 9.47 11.09
CA PRO A 102 7.97 10.12 9.92
C PRO A 102 8.16 9.38 8.60
N PHE A 103 7.15 9.45 7.72
CA PHE A 103 7.15 8.86 6.37
C PHE A 103 6.95 9.95 5.31
N PHE A 104 7.37 9.66 4.08
CA PHE A 104 7.05 10.46 2.90
C PHE A 104 6.18 9.68 1.90
N ILE A 105 5.39 10.42 1.13
CA ILE A 105 4.43 9.86 0.16
C ILE A 105 5.12 9.60 -1.18
N ILE A 106 4.74 8.50 -1.82
CA ILE A 106 5.18 8.10 -3.15
C ILE A 106 3.92 7.84 -3.98
N LEU A 107 3.92 8.36 -5.20
CA LEU A 107 2.90 8.11 -6.22
C LEU A 107 3.64 7.72 -7.50
N ASN A 108 3.34 6.55 -8.05
CA ASN A 108 3.94 6.08 -9.29
C ASN A 108 2.99 5.18 -10.06
N VAL A 109 3.28 5.02 -11.35
CA VAL A 109 2.70 3.97 -12.20
C VAL A 109 3.87 3.13 -12.71
N ALA A 110 4.01 1.91 -12.17
CA ALA A 110 5.03 0.98 -12.64
C ALA A 110 4.55 0.24 -13.90
N VAL A 111 5.48 -0.11 -14.79
CA VAL A 111 5.23 -0.92 -15.98
C VAL A 111 6.11 -2.16 -15.89
N GLY A 112 5.50 -3.31 -15.63
CA GLY A 112 6.22 -4.56 -15.36
C GLY A 112 6.63 -4.72 -13.89
N GLY A 113 7.22 -5.88 -13.58
CA GLY A 113 7.72 -6.25 -12.26
C GLY A 113 7.39 -7.70 -11.92
N ASP A 114 8.08 -8.28 -10.94
CA ASP A 114 7.91 -9.69 -10.53
C ASP A 114 6.46 -9.99 -10.12
N TRP A 115 5.82 -9.05 -9.44
CA TRP A 115 4.45 -9.20 -8.93
C TRP A 115 3.37 -8.96 -10.00
N PRO A 116 3.30 -7.79 -10.69
CA PRO A 116 2.29 -7.58 -11.72
C PRO A 116 2.50 -8.50 -12.94
N GLY A 117 3.75 -8.90 -13.22
CA GLY A 117 4.16 -9.51 -14.48
C GLY A 117 4.50 -8.46 -15.53
N SER A 118 5.09 -8.89 -16.64
CA SER A 118 5.40 -8.01 -17.77
C SER A 118 4.14 -7.68 -18.59
N PRO A 119 4.05 -6.48 -19.18
CA PRO A 119 3.08 -6.21 -20.24
C PRO A 119 3.16 -7.24 -21.37
N ASP A 120 2.02 -7.53 -21.97
CA ASP A 120 1.90 -8.39 -23.14
C ASP A 120 1.14 -7.69 -24.27
N ASN A 121 0.75 -8.44 -25.31
CA ASN A 121 0.03 -7.90 -26.46
C ASN A 121 -1.39 -7.41 -26.14
N THR A 122 -1.92 -7.71 -24.96
CA THR A 122 -3.23 -7.22 -24.49
C THR A 122 -3.10 -5.90 -23.72
N THR A 123 -1.88 -5.48 -23.36
CA THR A 123 -1.66 -4.24 -22.62
C THR A 123 -1.83 -3.03 -23.52
N VAL A 124 -2.78 -2.15 -23.17
CA VAL A 124 -3.06 -0.92 -23.90
C VAL A 124 -2.18 0.21 -23.37
N PHE A 125 -1.53 0.94 -24.28
CA PHE A 125 -0.77 2.16 -23.96
C PHE A 125 -1.33 3.37 -24.73
N PRO A 126 -1.24 4.60 -24.17
CA PRO A 126 -0.71 4.93 -22.85
C PRO A 126 -1.68 4.60 -21.69
N GLN A 127 -1.15 4.53 -20.47
CA GLN A 127 -1.93 4.43 -19.23
C GLN A 127 -1.69 5.66 -18.36
N GLN A 128 -2.66 6.01 -17.52
CA GLN A 128 -2.60 7.18 -16.65
C GLN A 128 -3.14 6.85 -15.26
N MET A 129 -2.52 7.42 -14.23
CA MET A 129 -3.07 7.51 -12.89
C MET A 129 -3.44 8.96 -12.62
N LEU A 130 -4.74 9.23 -12.52
CA LEU A 130 -5.26 10.56 -12.21
C LEU A 130 -5.40 10.70 -10.70
N VAL A 131 -4.88 11.80 -10.16
CA VAL A 131 -4.94 12.10 -8.72
C VAL A 131 -5.54 13.49 -8.58
N ASP A 132 -6.76 13.56 -8.07
CA ASP A 132 -7.44 14.84 -7.80
C ASP A 132 -6.77 15.56 -6.62
N TYR A 133 -6.56 14.86 -5.50
CA TYR A 133 -5.86 15.41 -4.35
C TYR A 133 -5.14 14.36 -3.50
N VAL A 134 -4.21 14.85 -2.68
CA VAL A 134 -3.67 14.16 -1.51
C VAL A 134 -3.91 15.08 -0.32
N ARG A 135 -4.44 14.54 0.78
CA ARG A 135 -4.66 15.28 2.03
C ARG A 135 -4.10 14.50 3.20
N ALA A 136 -3.38 15.20 4.07
CA ALA A 136 -2.86 14.66 5.33
C ALA A 136 -3.50 15.41 6.50
N TYR A 137 -3.93 14.68 7.51
CA TYR A 137 -4.62 15.21 8.68
C TYR A 137 -3.93 14.72 9.94
N THR A 138 -4.03 15.52 11.00
CA THR A 138 -3.62 15.12 12.35
C THR A 138 -4.85 15.04 13.23
N LYS A 139 -4.92 14.01 14.07
CA LYS A 139 -5.96 13.92 15.10
C LYS A 139 -5.83 15.12 16.05
N GLN A 140 -6.96 15.76 16.36
CA GLN A 140 -7.03 16.83 17.36
C GLN A 140 -7.06 16.25 18.77
#